data_AF-A0A971HRG4-F1
#
_entry.id   AF-A0A971HRG4-F1
#
_cell.length_a   1.000
_cell.length_b   1.000
_cell.length_c   1.000
_cell.angle_alpha   90.00
_cell.angle_beta   90.00
_cell.angle_gamma   90.00
#
_symmetry.space_group_name_H-M   'P 1'
#
loop_
_entity.id
_entity.type
_entity.pdbx_description
1 polymer ?
#
loop_
_entity_poly.entity_id
_entity_poly.type
_entity_poly.pdbx_seq_one_letter_code
_entity_poly.pdbx_strand_id
1 'polypeptide(L)'
;MAFNYETTGSVEFTMQQVFDEYHRVIGLMSPSHYDKLNHWREKGMEPALLAQAILSVENEHQRRVQANEPGAHQIRRISYLEGILRNWYNDGLRTYRDWDAREDEQVQMALQRGSSSGGDGDRSIGSYETTKEEWGWEV
;
A
#
# COMPACT_ATOMS: atom_id res chain seq x y z
N MET A 1 5.27 -45.86 -5.63
CA MET A 1 4.35 -44.70 -5.68
C MET A 1 5.21 -43.45 -5.78
N ALA A 2 5.30 -42.87 -6.96
CA ALA A 2 6.07 -41.65 -7.19
C ALA A 2 5.24 -40.45 -6.73
N PHE A 3 5.64 -39.82 -5.63
CA PHE A 3 5.15 -38.51 -5.22
C PHE A 3 5.92 -37.46 -6.03
N ASN A 4 5.45 -37.18 -7.24
CA ASN A 4 5.88 -36.04 -8.03
C ASN A 4 4.87 -34.93 -7.82
N TYR A 5 5.24 -33.84 -7.14
CA TYR A 5 5.56 -32.58 -7.79
C TYR A 5 6.10 -31.60 -6.74
N GLU A 6 7.32 -31.15 -6.96
CA GLU A 6 7.90 -29.98 -6.32
C GLU A 6 7.20 -28.76 -6.94
N THR A 7 6.16 -28.23 -6.28
CA THR A 7 5.70 -26.87 -6.58
C THR A 7 6.62 -25.93 -5.82
N THR A 8 7.49 -25.25 -6.55
CA THR A 8 8.15 -24.02 -6.09
C THR A 8 7.12 -23.13 -5.41
N GLY A 9 7.21 -23.04 -4.08
CA GLY A 9 6.21 -22.39 -3.24
C GLY A 9 6.11 -20.90 -3.54
N SER A 10 5.09 -20.51 -4.31
CA SER A 10 4.45 -19.22 -4.07
C SER A 10 3.92 -19.27 -2.64
N VAL A 11 4.35 -18.34 -1.80
CA VAL A 11 3.77 -18.17 -0.46
C VAL A 11 2.33 -17.73 -0.68
N GLU A 12 1.39 -18.68 -0.69
CA GLU A 12 -0.04 -18.41 -0.83
C GLU A 12 -0.46 -17.53 0.35
N PHE A 13 -0.73 -16.26 0.07
CA PHE A 13 -1.17 -15.32 1.09
C PHE A 13 -2.59 -15.70 1.53
N THR A 14 -2.79 -15.87 2.83
CA THR A 14 -4.06 -16.37 3.38
C THR A 14 -4.92 -15.24 3.92
N MET A 15 -6.24 -15.45 4.00
CA MET A 15 -7.13 -14.50 4.66
C MET A 15 -6.80 -14.31 6.15
N GLN A 16 -6.21 -15.30 6.80
CA GLN A 16 -5.76 -15.14 8.19
C GLN A 16 -4.72 -14.03 8.30
N GLN A 17 -3.75 -13.98 7.38
CA GLN A 17 -2.75 -12.91 7.35
C GLN A 17 -3.39 -11.54 7.05
N VAL A 18 -4.42 -11.49 6.20
CA VAL A 18 -5.19 -10.25 5.96
C VAL A 18 -5.85 -9.77 7.26
N PHE A 19 -6.39 -10.69 8.06
CA PHE A 19 -7.04 -10.35 9.32
C PHE A 19 -6.04 -9.90 10.38
N ASP A 20 -4.89 -10.56 10.48
CA ASP A 20 -3.82 -10.18 11.39
C ASP A 20 -3.31 -8.76 11.06
N GLU A 21 -3.14 -8.47 9.77
CA GLU A 21 -2.75 -7.14 9.28
C GLU A 21 -3.83 -6.09 9.55
N TYR A 22 -5.11 -6.45 9.36
CA TYR A 22 -6.24 -5.58 9.69
C TYR A 22 -6.23 -5.20 11.18
N HIS A 23 -6.05 -6.18 12.06
CA HIS A 23 -5.99 -5.95 13.50
C HIS A 23 -4.83 -5.05 13.91
N ARG A 24 -3.68 -5.18 13.23
CA ARG A 24 -2.50 -4.35 13.45
C ARG A 24 -2.74 -2.89 13.06
N VAL A 25 -3.38 -2.64 11.92
CA VAL A 25 -3.49 -1.29 11.33
C VAL A 25 -4.76 -0.55 11.74
N ILE A 26 -5.92 -1.21 11.59
CA ILE A 26 -7.25 -0.59 11.77
C ILE A 26 -7.78 -0.87 13.18
N GLY A 27 -7.45 -2.02 13.76
CA GLY A 27 -7.88 -2.44 15.09
C GLY A 27 -8.88 -3.58 15.05
N LEU A 28 -9.65 -3.76 16.13
CA LEU A 28 -10.47 -4.95 16.34
C LEU A 28 -11.50 -5.17 15.21
N MET A 29 -11.53 -6.38 14.64
CA MET A 29 -12.47 -6.76 13.60
C MET A 29 -13.81 -7.15 14.22
N SER A 30 -14.88 -6.48 13.80
CA SER A 30 -16.25 -6.90 14.09
C SER A 30 -16.72 -7.92 13.04
N PRO A 31 -17.78 -8.71 13.31
CA PRO A 31 -18.37 -9.60 12.31
C PRO A 31 -18.73 -8.88 11.00
N SER A 32 -19.23 -7.65 11.09
CA SER A 32 -19.53 -6.84 9.89
C SER A 32 -18.27 -6.49 9.08
N HIS A 33 -17.13 -6.24 9.73
CA HIS A 33 -15.87 -5.97 9.02
C HIS A 33 -15.34 -7.23 8.33
N TYR A 34 -15.49 -8.38 8.98
CA TYR A 34 -15.16 -9.68 8.40
C TYR A 34 -15.95 -9.93 7.12
N ASP A 35 -17.28 -9.75 7.16
CA ASP A 35 -18.15 -9.92 6.00
C ASP A 35 -17.75 -9.00 4.84
N LYS A 36 -17.37 -7.75 5.14
CA LYS A 36 -16.89 -6.79 4.14
C LYS A 36 -15.60 -7.23 3.47
N LEU A 37 -14.62 -7.75 4.21
CA LEU A 37 -13.37 -8.24 3.62
C LEU A 37 -13.60 -9.50 2.79
N ASN A 38 -14.42 -10.42 3.29
CA ASN A 38 -14.79 -11.62 2.54
C ASN A 38 -15.57 -11.30 1.28
N HIS A 39 -16.45 -10.29 1.29
CA HIS A 39 -17.14 -9.85 0.10
C HIS A 39 -16.17 -9.51 -1.05
N TRP A 40 -15.06 -8.83 -0.77
CA TRP A 40 -14.06 -8.51 -1.79
C TRP A 40 -13.30 -9.75 -2.28
N ARG A 41 -12.98 -10.67 -1.36
CA ARG A 41 -12.40 -11.97 -1.71
C ARG A 41 -13.32 -12.77 -2.62
N GLU A 42 -14.61 -12.85 -2.29
CA GLU A 42 -15.64 -13.53 -3.08
C GLU A 42 -15.82 -12.90 -4.47
N LYS A 43 -15.60 -11.58 -4.58
CA LYS A 43 -15.54 -10.86 -5.86
C LYS A 43 -14.26 -11.10 -6.66
N GLY A 44 -13.38 -11.99 -6.19
CA GLY A 44 -12.18 -12.43 -6.87
C GLY A 44 -10.94 -11.58 -6.59
N MET A 45 -10.93 -10.78 -5.53
CA MET A 45 -9.69 -10.14 -5.08
C MET A 45 -8.81 -11.11 -4.28
N GLU A 46 -7.54 -11.16 -4.65
CA GLU A 46 -6.53 -11.98 -3.99
C GLU A 46 -6.27 -11.48 -2.55
N PRO A 47 -6.08 -12.39 -1.57
CA PRO A 47 -5.75 -11.99 -0.20
C PRO A 47 -4.51 -11.10 -0.09
N ALA A 48 -3.48 -11.33 -0.90
CA ALA A 48 -2.28 -10.49 -0.94
C ALA A 48 -2.61 -9.03 -1.28
N LEU A 49 -3.52 -8.82 -2.26
CA LEU A 49 -3.99 -7.48 -2.63
C LEU A 49 -4.82 -6.84 -1.50
N LEU A 50 -5.63 -7.62 -0.78
CA LEU A 50 -6.39 -7.12 0.36
C LEU A 50 -5.47 -6.64 1.51
N ALA A 51 -4.41 -7.39 1.81
CA ALA A 51 -3.40 -6.97 2.77
C ALA A 51 -2.66 -5.71 2.30
N GLN A 52 -2.34 -5.62 1.02
CA GLN A 52 -1.72 -4.44 0.43
C GLN A 52 -2.61 -3.19 0.54
N ALA A 53 -3.93 -3.34 0.42
CA ALA A 53 -4.87 -2.26 0.64
C ALA A 53 -4.84 -1.78 2.10
N ILE A 54 -4.75 -2.70 3.07
CA ILE A 54 -4.62 -2.36 4.50
C ILE A 54 -3.30 -1.61 4.75
N LEU A 55 -2.18 -2.06 4.17
CA LEU A 55 -0.91 -1.35 4.27
C LEU A 55 -0.97 0.05 3.66
N SER A 56 -1.73 0.23 2.58
CA SER A 56 -1.96 1.56 1.99
C SER A 56 -2.72 2.50 2.94
N VAL A 57 -3.62 1.97 3.77
CA VAL A 57 -4.26 2.74 4.86
C VAL A 57 -3.23 3.21 5.89
N GLU A 58 -2.32 2.34 6.31
CA GLU A 58 -1.25 2.68 7.26
C GLU A 58 -0.33 3.75 6.68
N ASN A 59 0.15 3.56 5.45
CA ASN A 59 1.07 4.49 4.78
C ASN A 59 0.45 5.89 4.66
N GLU A 60 -0.81 5.98 4.23
CA GLU A 60 -1.50 7.27 4.14
C GLU A 60 -1.74 7.89 5.52
N HIS A 61 -2.08 7.10 6.54
CA HIS A 61 -2.17 7.60 7.92
C HIS A 61 -0.84 8.21 8.37
N GLN A 62 0.27 7.50 8.18
CA GLN A 62 1.60 7.99 8.56
C GLN A 62 1.97 9.27 7.82
N ARG A 63 1.72 9.35 6.51
CA ARG A 63 1.93 10.56 5.71
C ARG A 63 1.19 11.76 6.31
N ARG A 64 -0.10 11.59 6.63
CA ARG A 64 -0.92 12.67 7.20
C ARG A 64 -0.49 13.09 8.59
N VAL A 65 -0.08 12.13 9.43
CA VAL A 65 0.46 12.43 10.75
C VAL A 65 1.75 13.25 10.63
N GLN A 66 2.68 12.85 9.76
CA GLN A 66 3.94 13.58 9.53
C GLN A 66 3.69 14.98 8.99
N ALA A 67 2.69 15.14 8.12
CA ALA A 67 2.29 16.44 7.57
C ALA A 67 1.41 17.28 8.52
N ASN A 68 1.11 16.80 9.73
CA ASN A 68 0.18 17.42 10.68
C ASN A 68 -1.19 17.76 10.07
N GLU A 69 -1.68 16.92 9.16
CA GLU A 69 -2.96 17.14 8.49
C GLU A 69 -4.14 16.87 9.45
N PRO A 70 -5.14 17.76 9.51
CA PRO A 70 -6.33 17.53 10.30
C PRO A 70 -7.06 16.28 9.78
N GLY A 71 -7.51 15.42 10.70
CA GLY A 71 -8.29 14.23 10.35
C GLY A 71 -7.44 12.99 10.00
N ALA A 72 -6.13 12.97 10.24
CA ALA A 72 -5.29 11.77 10.05
C ALA A 72 -5.86 10.51 10.74
N HIS A 73 -6.44 10.68 11.94
CA HIS A 73 -7.12 9.61 12.69
C HIS A 73 -8.34 8.99 11.97
N GLN A 74 -8.89 9.64 10.95
CA GLN A 74 -10.05 9.13 10.20
C GLN A 74 -9.67 8.10 9.14
N ILE A 75 -8.38 7.97 8.84
CA ILE A 75 -7.86 7.07 7.80
C ILE A 75 -7.93 5.61 8.23
N ARG A 76 -7.61 5.29 9.49
CA ARG A 76 -7.66 3.92 10.05
C ARG A 76 -9.09 3.45 10.32
N ARG A 77 -9.89 3.31 9.26
CA ARG A 77 -11.30 2.90 9.35
C ARG A 77 -11.66 1.96 8.21
N ILE A 78 -12.55 1.01 8.47
CA ILE A 78 -13.06 0.07 7.45
C ILE A 78 -13.64 0.80 6.24
N SER A 79 -14.31 1.94 6.43
CA SER A 79 -14.92 2.71 5.36
C SER A 79 -13.89 3.32 4.40
N TYR A 80 -12.72 3.69 4.91
CA TYR A 80 -11.62 4.18 4.08
C TYR A 80 -11.01 3.03 3.27
N LEU A 81 -10.79 1.88 3.91
CA LEU A 81 -10.33 0.65 3.25
C LEU A 81 -11.29 0.21 2.13
N GLU A 82 -12.61 0.19 2.39
CA GLU A 82 -13.63 -0.11 1.37
C GLU A 82 -13.58 0.88 0.19
N GLY A 83 -13.21 2.14 0.44
CA GLY A 83 -12.98 3.12 -0.62
C GLY A 83 -11.81 2.75 -1.52
N ILE A 84 -10.67 2.35 -0.94
CA ILE A 84 -9.50 1.87 -1.69
C ILE A 84 -9.88 0.63 -2.50
N LEU A 85 -10.46 -0.38 -1.86
CA LEU A 85 -10.83 -1.64 -2.49
C LEU A 85 -11.83 -1.43 -3.63
N ARG A 86 -12.83 -0.56 -3.45
CA ARG A 86 -13.76 -0.22 -4.52
C ARG A 86 -13.06 0.43 -5.71
N ASN A 87 -12.17 1.39 -5.45
CA ASN A 87 -11.44 2.06 -6.53
C ASN A 87 -10.56 1.07 -7.29
N TRP A 88 -9.78 0.25 -6.59
CA TRP A 88 -8.96 -0.80 -7.20
C TRP A 88 -9.80 -1.82 -7.97
N TYR A 89 -10.96 -2.19 -7.44
CA TYR A 89 -11.88 -3.07 -8.16
C TYR A 89 -12.32 -2.46 -9.49
N ASN A 90 -12.70 -1.19 -9.48
CA ASN A 90 -13.19 -0.47 -10.65
C ASN A 90 -12.08 -0.25 -11.69
N ASP A 91 -10.85 -0.09 -11.21
CA ASP A 91 -9.64 0.03 -12.05
C ASP A 91 -9.19 -1.33 -12.61
N GLY A 92 -9.86 -2.43 -12.27
CA GLY A 92 -9.58 -3.77 -12.78
C GLY A 92 -8.55 -4.57 -11.96
N LEU A 93 -8.04 -4.05 -10.85
CA LEU A 93 -7.06 -4.73 -10.02
C LEU A 93 -7.73 -5.86 -9.24
N ARG A 94 -7.22 -7.09 -9.39
CA ARG A 94 -7.71 -8.28 -8.67
C ARG A 94 -6.60 -9.03 -7.96
N THR A 95 -5.38 -8.98 -8.48
CA THR A 95 -4.21 -9.68 -7.93
C THR A 95 -3.17 -8.69 -7.43
N TYR A 96 -2.24 -9.17 -6.58
CA TYR A 96 -1.09 -8.36 -6.16
C TYR A 96 -0.23 -7.94 -7.36
N ARG A 97 -0.11 -8.81 -8.37
CA ARG A 97 0.66 -8.52 -9.59
C ARG A 97 0.08 -7.34 -10.39
N ASP A 98 -1.24 -7.21 -10.44
CA ASP A 98 -1.90 -6.07 -11.12
C ASP A 98 -1.59 -4.75 -10.41
N TRP A 99 -1.49 -4.79 -9.08
CA TRP A 99 -1.12 -3.65 -8.26
C TRP A 99 0.34 -3.25 -8.44
N ASP A 100 1.25 -4.23 -8.43
CA ASP A 100 2.70 -4.02 -8.61
C ASP A 100 3.00 -3.37 -9.97
N ALA A 101 2.40 -3.89 -11.05
CA ALA A 101 2.54 -3.32 -12.39
C ALA A 101 2.01 -1.88 -12.47
N ARG A 102 0.90 -1.58 -11.80
CA ARG A 102 0.34 -0.22 -11.74
C ARG A 102 1.25 0.75 -10.99
N GLU A 103 1.83 0.34 -9.87
CA GLU A 103 2.74 1.19 -9.10
C GLU A 103 3.99 1.51 -9.92
N ASP A 104 4.56 0.51 -10.62
CA ASP A 104 5.67 0.71 -11.54
C ASP A 104 5.32 1.73 -12.64
N GLU A 105 4.14 1.62 -13.25
CA GLU A 105 3.65 2.58 -14.23
C GLU A 105 3.51 3.99 -13.64
N GLN A 106 2.94 4.13 -12.44
CA GLN A 106 2.78 5.42 -11.78
C GLN A 106 4.13 6.06 -11.45
N VAL A 107 5.11 5.28 -10.98
CA VAL A 107 6.48 5.75 -10.71
C VAL A 107 7.15 6.20 -12.00
N GLN A 108 7.05 5.42 -13.08
CA GLN A 108 7.60 5.78 -14.40
C GLN A 108 6.97 7.06 -14.96
N MET A 109 5.65 7.23 -14.83
CA MET A 109 4.97 8.45 -15.25
C MET A 109 5.36 9.66 -14.39
N ALA A 110 5.55 9.50 -13.09
CA ALA A 110 6.02 10.56 -12.19
C ALA A 110 7.44 11.01 -12.57
N LEU A 111 8.34 10.07 -12.89
CA LEU A 111 9.69 10.35 -13.39
C LEU A 111 9.65 11.13 -14.72
N GLN A 112 8.82 10.70 -15.67
CA GLN A 112 8.68 11.38 -16.97
C GLN A 112 8.09 12.80 -16.85
N ARG A 113 7.16 13.02 -15.90
CA ARG A 113 6.60 14.34 -15.58
C ARG A 113 7.61 15.24 -14.87
N GLY A 114 8.50 14.67 -14.04
CA GLY A 114 9.61 15.40 -13.42
C GLY A 114 10.67 15.85 -14.43
N SER A 115 10.88 15.09 -15.51
CA SER A 115 11.85 15.44 -16.57
C SER A 115 11.34 16.45 -17.60
N SER A 116 10.04 16.78 -17.62
CA SER A 116 9.45 17.73 -18.59
C SER A 116 9.26 19.16 -18.04
N SER A 117 9.63 19.42 -16.78
CA SER A 117 9.77 20.77 -16.22
C SER A 117 11.24 21.25 -16.27
N GLY A 118 11.85 21.16 -17.46
CA GLY A 118 13.21 21.60 -17.74
C GLY A 118 13.24 22.59 -18.91
N GLY A 119 12.62 23.75 -18.72
CA GLY A 119 12.65 24.86 -19.67
C GLY A 119 12.92 26.17 -18.94
N ASP A 120 14.18 26.60 -19.00
CA ASP A 120 14.74 27.91 -18.68
C ASP A 120 14.66 28.47 -17.25
N GLY A 121 15.85 28.65 -16.65
CA GLY A 121 16.05 29.56 -15.53
C GLY A 121 17.09 29.09 -14.53
N ASP A 122 18.37 29.12 -14.93
CA ASP A 122 19.57 29.33 -14.09
C ASP A 122 19.34 29.28 -12.57
N ARG A 123 19.71 28.17 -11.93
CA ARG A 123 20.16 28.11 -10.53
C ARG A 123 21.03 26.86 -10.34
N SER A 124 22.28 27.11 -9.97
CA SER A 124 23.29 26.13 -9.55
C SER A 124 22.69 25.09 -8.59
N ILE A 125 22.61 23.83 -9.03
CA ILE A 125 22.26 22.68 -8.20
C ILE A 125 23.53 22.22 -7.50
N GLY A 126 23.62 22.51 -6.20
CA GLY A 126 24.54 21.86 -5.30
C GLY A 126 24.24 20.36 -5.23
N SER A 127 25.26 19.56 -5.48
CA SER A 127 25.27 18.11 -5.34
C SER A 127 24.69 17.69 -3.99
N TYR A 128 23.75 16.74 -3.98
CA TYR A 128 23.42 16.03 -2.76
C TYR A 128 24.59 15.11 -2.42
N GLU A 129 25.52 15.60 -1.62
CA GLU A 129 26.43 14.74 -0.89
C GLU A 129 25.62 14.00 0.18
N THR A 130 25.64 12.67 0.08
CA THR A 130 25.27 11.76 1.16
C THR A 130 26.08 12.13 2.40
N THR A 131 25.42 12.64 3.44
CA THR A 131 25.98 12.65 4.79
C THR A 131 25.23 11.63 5.63
N LYS A 132 25.88 10.47 5.81
CA LYS A 132 25.79 9.73 7.07
C LYS A 132 26.31 10.63 8.20
N GLU A 133 25.89 10.33 9.43
CA GLU A 133 26.23 11.00 10.70
C GLU A 133 25.28 12.19 10.94
N GLU A 134 24.58 12.33 12.07
CA GLU A 134 24.96 12.07 13.45
C GLU A 134 23.66 12.08 14.31
N TRP A 135 23.38 11.01 15.05
CA TRP A 135 22.30 11.02 16.04
C TRP A 135 22.78 11.72 17.31
N GLY A 136 22.51 13.01 17.43
CA GLY A 136 22.69 13.80 18.66
C GLY A 136 21.33 14.24 19.20
N TRP A 137 20.86 13.57 20.25
CA TRP A 137 19.75 14.06 21.09
C TRP A 137 20.35 14.93 22.20
N GLU A 138 19.99 16.21 22.28
CA GLU A 138 20.16 17.00 23.51
C GLU A 138 18.78 17.31 24.12
N VAL A 139 18.73 17.13 25.44
CA VAL A 139 17.67 17.55 26.37
C VAL A 139 18.09 18.85 27.06
#